data_AF-A0A158EAS0-F1
#
_entry.id   AF-A0A158EAS0-F1
#
_cell.length_a   1.000
_cell.length_b   1.000
_cell.length_c   1.000
_cell.angle_alpha   90.00
_cell.angle_beta   90.00
_cell.angle_gamma   90.00
#
_symmetry.space_group_name_H-M   'P 1'
#
loop_
_entity.id
_entity.type
_entity.pdbx_description
1 polymer ?
#
loop_
_entity_poly.entity_id
_entity_poly.type
_entity_poly.pdbx_seq_one_letter_code
_entity_poly.pdbx_strand_id
1 'polypeptide(L)'
;MEHIVFLTGRLAQPSLQQVLESIAPVAKKSPFTWEVREIGLQVAGLMTADMIRRRVAAPLTEGTSRMIVPGRCRGDLDALTTHYGVKVERGPDEVKDLPQFFGREARHVDLSRYETEIFAEIVDAPRLDLDGIAARAREYRRQGADVIDIGCLPETAFAHLEDAVAMLKEQGYRVSVDSMREEELVRGGRAGADYVMSLNADTLWIADEIASTPILVPREPTDVASLDRAIDGMSRRGRAFLADPILDPIPFGLAASIARYVSLRERYADVPIMMGVGNVTELTEADTSGINAVLFGMAAELRVAAVLTTSVSLHARRAVREADVARRVMHVAREMQTLPKGISSDLSALHAKRPFPYDAEEIGALAAAVRDPNFRVQVSAEGIHVYNRDGHHVAVDPFALYPDLKVENDGGHAFYLGVQLARAEIAWQLGKRFDQDQPLDWGCEVDRPEEDLTAWHAPGTTMKKP
;
A
#
# COMPACT_ATOMS: atom_id res chain seq x y z
N MET A 1 -6.64 -23.82 28.47
CA MET A 1 -5.66 -22.71 28.42
C MET A 1 -4.73 -23.04 27.29
N GLU A 2 -4.51 -22.12 26.36
CA GLU A 2 -3.66 -22.40 25.20
C GLU A 2 -2.19 -22.55 25.66
N HIS A 3 -1.45 -23.52 25.10
CA HIS A 3 0.00 -23.63 25.30
C HIS A 3 0.71 -23.43 23.94
N ILE A 4 1.58 -22.43 23.85
CA ILE A 4 2.23 -22.02 22.59
C ILE A 4 3.73 -22.26 22.66
N VAL A 5 4.25 -22.97 21.67
CA VAL A 5 5.70 -23.19 21.51
C VAL A 5 6.27 -22.12 20.58
N PHE A 6 7.22 -21.32 21.06
CA PHE A 6 7.93 -20.34 20.22
C PHE A 6 9.30 -20.85 19.82
N LEU A 7 9.58 -20.88 18.52
CA LEU A 7 10.91 -21.19 18.01
C LEU A 7 11.72 -19.92 17.80
N THR A 8 12.99 -19.95 18.21
CA THR A 8 13.88 -18.79 18.07
C THR A 8 15.34 -19.20 17.85
N GLY A 9 16.16 -18.21 17.53
CA GLY A 9 17.62 -18.32 17.55
C GLY A 9 18.20 -17.71 18.83
N ARG A 10 19.48 -17.97 19.09
CA ARG A 10 20.19 -17.59 20.30
C ARG A 10 20.16 -16.09 20.61
N LEU A 11 20.32 -15.24 19.59
CA LEU A 11 20.34 -13.78 19.80
C LEU A 11 18.98 -13.21 20.18
N ALA A 12 17.89 -13.78 19.67
CA ALA A 12 16.53 -13.29 19.91
C ALA A 12 15.89 -13.90 21.17
N GLN A 13 16.47 -14.96 21.73
CA GLN A 13 15.89 -15.70 22.87
C GLN A 13 15.61 -14.82 24.10
N PRO A 14 16.56 -13.99 24.61
CA PRO A 14 16.30 -13.18 25.81
C PRO A 14 15.19 -12.15 25.57
N SER A 15 15.22 -11.48 24.42
CA SER A 15 14.20 -10.49 24.04
C SER A 15 12.81 -11.14 23.91
N LEU A 16 12.75 -12.35 23.35
CA LEU A 16 11.51 -13.12 23.25
C LEU A 16 10.94 -13.47 24.62
N GLN A 17 11.76 -13.95 25.54
CA GLN A 17 11.31 -14.25 26.91
C GLN A 17 10.75 -13.01 27.60
N GLN A 18 11.46 -11.88 27.55
CA GLN A 18 11.02 -10.62 28.15
C GLN A 18 9.69 -10.12 27.57
N VAL A 19 9.53 -10.19 26.23
CA VAL A 19 8.27 -9.83 25.58
C VAL A 19 7.14 -10.76 25.99
N LEU A 20 7.37 -12.08 26.00
CA LEU A 20 6.37 -13.08 26.42
C LEU A 20 5.95 -12.88 27.88
N GLU A 21 6.89 -12.59 28.78
CA GLU A 21 6.61 -12.25 30.18
C GLU A 21 5.74 -11.00 30.32
N SER A 22 5.93 -10.00 29.45
CA SER A 22 5.11 -8.78 29.46
C SER A 22 3.68 -8.99 28.94
N ILE A 23 3.44 -9.95 28.04
CA ILE A 23 2.14 -10.13 27.37
C ILE A 23 1.33 -11.31 27.91
N ALA A 24 1.98 -12.36 28.41
CA ALA A 24 1.30 -13.54 28.95
C ALA A 24 0.34 -13.20 30.12
N PRO A 25 0.65 -12.24 31.03
CA PRO A 25 -0.27 -11.79 32.07
C PRO A 25 -1.36 -10.81 31.56
N VAL A 26 -1.10 -10.13 30.43
CA VAL A 26 -1.90 -8.99 29.93
C VAL A 26 -2.90 -9.38 28.84
N ALA A 27 -2.80 -10.57 28.25
CA ALA A 27 -3.79 -11.16 27.35
C ALA A 27 -5.11 -11.52 28.09
N LYS A 28 -5.74 -10.54 28.74
CA LYS A 28 -6.91 -10.65 29.65
C LYS A 28 -8.16 -11.27 29.02
N LYS A 29 -8.22 -11.44 27.69
CA LYS A 29 -9.34 -12.10 26.99
C LYS A 29 -9.08 -13.57 26.67
N SER A 30 -7.82 -14.01 26.63
CA SER A 30 -7.46 -15.42 26.42
C SER A 30 -6.06 -15.68 26.99
N PRO A 31 -5.95 -16.14 28.26
CA PRO A 31 -4.66 -16.40 28.86
C PRO A 31 -4.02 -17.63 28.21
N PHE A 32 -2.74 -17.51 27.85
CA PHE A 32 -1.93 -18.60 27.28
C PHE A 32 -0.69 -18.85 28.14
N THR A 33 -0.19 -20.07 28.07
CA THR A 33 1.13 -20.47 28.58
C THR A 33 2.07 -20.66 27.41
N TRP A 34 3.38 -20.57 27.65
CA TRP A 34 4.35 -20.62 26.57
C TRP A 34 5.60 -21.39 26.97
N GLU A 35 6.31 -21.88 25.96
CA GLU A 35 7.69 -22.32 26.07
C GLU A 35 8.52 -21.77 24.89
N VAL A 36 9.81 -21.55 25.11
CA VAL A 36 10.75 -21.07 24.09
C VAL A 36 11.75 -22.18 23.77
N ARG A 37 11.89 -22.53 22.49
CA ARG A 37 12.90 -23.49 22.01
C ARG A 37 13.91 -22.80 21.09
N GLU A 38 15.16 -22.73 21.54
CA GLU A 38 16.32 -22.34 20.73
C GLU A 38 16.79 -23.56 19.92
N ILE A 39 16.92 -23.45 18.59
CA ILE A 39 17.14 -24.61 17.71
C ILE A 39 18.56 -24.71 17.12
N GLY A 40 19.54 -24.16 17.83
CA GLY A 40 20.95 -24.15 17.47
C GLY A 40 21.30 -23.19 16.33
N LEU A 41 20.62 -22.04 16.23
CA LEU A 41 20.88 -20.99 15.23
C LEU A 41 21.20 -19.66 15.92
N GLN A 42 22.13 -18.89 15.36
CA GLN A 42 22.43 -17.56 15.91
C GLN A 42 21.29 -16.57 15.63
N VAL A 43 20.82 -16.51 14.39
CA VAL A 43 19.80 -15.56 13.91
C VAL A 43 18.52 -16.31 13.57
N ALA A 44 17.39 -15.88 14.16
CA ALA A 44 16.09 -16.53 14.01
C ALA A 44 15.53 -16.44 12.57
N GLY A 45 15.81 -15.33 11.86
CA GLY A 45 15.32 -15.12 10.49
C GLY A 45 15.89 -16.08 9.43
N LEU A 46 16.94 -16.85 9.74
CA LEU A 46 17.51 -17.88 8.86
C LEU A 46 16.86 -19.25 9.02
N MET A 47 15.82 -19.34 9.86
CA MET A 47 15.09 -20.57 10.12
C MET A 47 14.35 -21.04 8.86
N THR A 48 14.36 -22.35 8.62
CA THR A 48 13.62 -23.00 7.53
C THR A 48 12.80 -24.15 8.06
N ALA A 49 11.72 -24.51 7.37
CA ALA A 49 10.88 -25.65 7.74
C ALA A 49 11.70 -26.94 7.89
N ASP A 50 12.63 -27.21 6.97
CA ASP A 50 13.51 -28.38 7.03
C ASP A 50 14.47 -28.35 8.23
N MET A 51 14.95 -27.18 8.66
CA MET A 51 15.74 -27.08 9.88
C MET A 51 14.89 -27.36 11.12
N ILE A 52 13.67 -26.82 11.17
CA ILE A 52 12.73 -27.06 12.27
C ILE A 52 12.44 -28.56 12.39
N ARG A 53 12.07 -29.22 11.30
CA ARG A 53 11.78 -30.65 11.25
C ARG A 53 12.95 -31.52 11.73
N ARG A 54 14.19 -31.10 11.47
CA ARG A 54 15.39 -31.86 11.87
C ARG A 54 15.84 -31.60 13.30
N ARG A 55 15.62 -30.39 13.83
CA ARG A 55 16.26 -29.92 15.06
C ARG A 55 15.32 -29.77 16.25
N VAL A 56 14.01 -29.63 16.02
CA VAL A 56 13.03 -29.57 17.11
C VAL A 56 12.64 -30.99 17.50
N ALA A 57 12.97 -31.38 18.73
CA ALA A 57 12.66 -32.71 19.23
C ALA A 57 11.15 -32.91 19.40
N ALA A 58 10.64 -34.05 18.94
CA ALA A 58 9.32 -34.56 19.25
C ALA A 58 9.39 -35.57 20.43
N PRO A 59 8.34 -35.68 21.26
CA PRO A 59 7.08 -34.93 21.20
C PRO A 59 7.23 -33.48 21.67
N LEU A 60 6.29 -32.63 21.24
CA LEU A 60 6.12 -31.31 21.84
C LEU A 60 5.58 -31.45 23.26
N THR A 61 5.65 -30.37 24.04
CA THR A 61 5.14 -30.35 25.41
C THR A 61 3.64 -30.70 25.41
N GLU A 62 3.22 -31.51 26.37
CA GLU A 62 1.83 -31.97 26.45
C GLU A 62 0.88 -30.77 26.54
N GLY A 63 -0.18 -30.77 25.73
CA GLY A 63 -1.14 -29.66 25.66
C GLY A 63 -0.75 -28.50 24.72
N THR A 64 0.37 -28.60 23.98
CA THR A 64 0.69 -27.63 22.91
C THR A 64 -0.46 -27.50 21.93
N SER A 65 -0.97 -26.28 21.77
CA SER A 65 -2.07 -25.94 20.89
C SER A 65 -1.58 -25.46 19.51
N ARG A 66 -0.46 -24.72 19.49
CA ARG A 66 0.21 -24.27 18.26
C ARG A 66 1.69 -23.98 18.49
N MET A 67 2.42 -23.90 17.39
CA MET A 67 3.81 -23.48 17.33
C MET A 67 3.94 -22.20 16.51
N ILE A 68 4.62 -21.20 17.05
CA ILE A 68 4.93 -19.95 16.37
C ILE A 68 6.41 -19.95 15.98
N VAL A 69 6.66 -19.79 14.69
CA VAL A 69 8.00 -19.64 14.10
C VAL A 69 8.27 -18.17 13.79
N PRO A 70 9.53 -17.72 13.63
CA PRO A 70 9.82 -16.35 13.22
C PRO A 70 9.12 -15.98 11.90
N GLY A 71 8.69 -14.72 11.72
CA GLY A 71 7.96 -14.30 10.52
C GLY A 71 8.68 -14.60 9.20
N ARG A 72 10.00 -14.54 9.22
CA ARG A 72 10.87 -14.82 8.07
C ARG A 72 11.19 -16.29 7.83
N CYS A 73 10.63 -17.20 8.62
CA CYS A 73 10.86 -18.62 8.45
C CYS A 73 10.42 -19.07 7.04
N ARG A 74 11.35 -19.60 6.24
CA ARG A 74 11.08 -20.04 4.86
C ARG A 74 10.65 -21.51 4.81
N GLY A 75 9.84 -21.85 3.80
CA GLY A 75 9.38 -23.22 3.53
C GLY A 75 7.93 -23.49 3.92
N ASP A 76 7.54 -24.76 3.77
CA ASP A 76 6.17 -25.25 3.93
C ASP A 76 5.81 -25.49 5.41
N LEU A 77 4.89 -24.68 5.94
CA LEU A 77 4.41 -24.79 7.33
C LEU A 77 3.25 -25.79 7.48
N ASP A 78 2.54 -26.11 6.40
CA ASP A 78 1.47 -27.12 6.42
C ASP A 78 2.09 -28.52 6.55
N ALA A 79 3.24 -28.73 5.91
CA ALA A 79 4.06 -29.92 6.11
C ALA A 79 4.53 -30.05 7.57
N LEU A 80 4.93 -28.94 8.22
CA LEU A 80 5.29 -28.97 9.64
C LEU A 80 4.08 -29.21 10.54
N THR A 81 2.94 -28.59 10.22
CA THR A 81 1.68 -28.80 10.93
C THR A 81 1.29 -30.28 10.91
N THR A 82 1.44 -30.93 9.74
CA THR A 82 1.21 -32.36 9.59
C THR A 82 2.22 -33.19 10.38
N HIS A 83 3.50 -32.80 10.40
CA HIS A 83 4.56 -33.53 11.09
C HIS A 83 4.43 -33.52 12.61
N TYR A 84 4.09 -32.37 13.21
CA TYR A 84 3.97 -32.21 14.66
C TYR A 84 2.55 -32.42 15.20
N GLY A 85 1.54 -32.49 14.32
CA GLY A 85 0.14 -32.64 14.73
C GLY A 85 -0.45 -31.41 15.43
N VAL A 86 0.21 -30.25 15.35
CA VAL A 86 -0.24 -28.97 15.92
C VAL A 86 -0.11 -27.87 14.86
N LYS A 87 -0.96 -26.85 14.91
CA LYS A 87 -0.89 -25.73 13.95
C LYS A 87 0.47 -25.04 14.05
N VAL A 88 1.19 -24.92 12.94
CA VAL A 88 2.43 -24.14 12.84
C VAL A 88 2.15 -22.88 12.04
N GLU A 89 2.46 -21.73 12.59
CA GLU A 89 2.24 -20.44 11.92
C GLU A 89 3.42 -19.48 12.10
N ARG A 90 3.58 -18.56 11.15
CA ARG A 90 4.56 -17.47 11.25
C ARG A 90 4.07 -16.43 12.25
N GLY A 91 4.95 -16.05 13.16
CA GLY A 91 4.82 -14.87 14.00
C GLY A 91 5.20 -13.59 13.24
N PRO A 92 5.33 -12.46 13.93
CA PRO A 92 5.90 -11.26 13.33
C PRO A 92 7.37 -11.48 12.93
N ASP A 93 7.84 -10.66 12.00
CA ASP A 93 9.27 -10.58 11.66
C ASP A 93 10.13 -10.27 12.89
N GLU A 94 9.56 -9.48 13.79
CA GLU A 94 10.25 -8.84 14.89
C GLU A 94 9.57 -9.15 16.20
N VAL A 95 10.35 -9.66 17.15
CA VAL A 95 9.85 -10.17 18.44
C VAL A 95 9.06 -9.09 19.21
N LYS A 96 9.49 -7.83 19.09
CA LYS A 96 8.87 -6.66 19.73
C LYS A 96 7.46 -6.35 19.21
N ASP A 97 7.04 -6.97 18.11
CA ASP A 97 5.71 -6.83 17.53
C ASP A 97 4.76 -7.96 17.93
N LEU A 98 5.21 -8.92 18.76
CA LEU A 98 4.34 -9.96 19.34
C LEU A 98 3.14 -9.41 20.14
N PRO A 99 3.25 -8.31 20.92
CA PRO A 99 2.07 -7.73 21.57
C PRO A 99 0.97 -7.32 20.58
N GLN A 100 1.34 -6.83 19.39
CA GLN A 100 0.39 -6.50 18.32
C GLN A 100 -0.18 -7.76 17.70
N PHE A 101 0.66 -8.76 17.45
CA PHE A 101 0.28 -10.06 16.91
C PHE A 101 -0.76 -10.78 17.78
N PHE A 102 -0.72 -10.59 19.11
CA PHE A 102 -1.71 -11.16 20.05
C PHE A 102 -2.85 -10.20 20.40
N GLY A 103 -2.58 -8.89 20.52
CA GLY A 103 -3.56 -7.87 20.90
C GLY A 103 -4.52 -7.50 19.77
N ARG A 104 -4.06 -7.64 18.53
CA ARG A 104 -4.91 -7.85 17.37
C ARG A 104 -4.83 -9.35 17.15
N GLU A 105 -5.88 -10.12 17.42
CA GLU A 105 -6.05 -11.29 16.56
C GLU A 105 -5.90 -10.77 15.14
N ALA A 106 -4.90 -11.26 14.42
CA ALA A 106 -4.60 -10.90 13.06
C ALA A 106 -5.86 -11.11 12.22
N ARG A 107 -6.76 -10.13 12.19
CA ARG A 107 -7.68 -9.95 11.08
C ARG A 107 -6.73 -9.61 9.96
N HIS A 108 -6.25 -10.62 9.26
CA HIS A 108 -5.78 -10.46 7.90
C HIS A 108 -6.96 -9.81 7.19
N VAL A 109 -6.94 -8.48 7.13
CA VAL A 109 -8.06 -7.74 6.63
C VAL A 109 -8.01 -7.93 5.12
N ASP A 110 -9.02 -8.60 4.60
CA ASP A 110 -9.17 -8.79 3.18
C ASP A 110 -9.39 -7.42 2.51
N LEU A 111 -8.35 -6.91 1.84
CA LEU A 111 -8.39 -5.68 1.05
C LEU A 111 -8.78 -5.94 -0.41
N SER A 112 -9.21 -7.16 -0.78
CA SER A 112 -9.61 -7.47 -2.15
C SER A 112 -10.90 -6.74 -2.57
N ARG A 113 -11.75 -6.39 -1.60
CA ARG A 113 -13.05 -5.76 -1.83
C ARG A 113 -12.97 -4.23 -1.80
N TYR A 114 -13.78 -3.61 -2.65
CA TYR A 114 -13.97 -2.18 -2.76
C TYR A 114 -15.31 -1.90 -3.47
N GLU A 115 -15.83 -0.70 -3.32
CA GLU A 115 -17.06 -0.24 -4.01
C GLU A 115 -16.80 0.92 -4.96
N THR A 116 -15.89 1.83 -4.61
CA THR A 116 -15.56 2.99 -5.42
C THR A 116 -14.69 2.58 -6.60
N GLU A 117 -15.20 2.76 -7.82
CA GLU A 117 -14.46 2.51 -9.06
C GLU A 117 -13.44 3.62 -9.31
N ILE A 118 -12.32 3.27 -9.96
CA ILE A 118 -11.30 4.24 -10.36
C ILE A 118 -11.33 4.42 -11.87
N PHE A 119 -11.60 5.66 -12.29
CA PHE A 119 -11.44 6.16 -13.64
C PHE A 119 -10.05 6.79 -13.70
N ALA A 120 -9.15 6.17 -14.45
CA ALA A 120 -7.78 6.65 -14.61
C ALA A 120 -7.63 7.33 -15.97
N GLU A 121 -7.38 8.63 -15.94
CA GLU A 121 -7.33 9.46 -17.14
C GLU A 121 -5.97 9.39 -17.84
N ILE A 122 -6.01 9.07 -19.13
CA ILE A 122 -4.92 9.29 -20.08
C ILE A 122 -5.07 10.71 -20.60
N VAL A 123 -4.44 11.66 -19.90
CA VAL A 123 -4.41 13.07 -20.32
C VAL A 123 -3.64 13.22 -21.62
N ASP A 124 -4.03 14.20 -22.43
CA ASP A 124 -3.43 14.49 -23.73
C ASP A 124 -3.46 13.31 -24.71
N ALA A 125 -4.49 12.45 -24.63
CA ALA A 125 -4.60 11.25 -25.47
C ALA A 125 -4.47 11.51 -26.99
N PRO A 126 -4.95 12.65 -27.56
CA PRO A 126 -4.74 12.94 -28.99
C PRO A 126 -3.27 13.04 -29.40
N ARG A 127 -2.35 13.28 -28.47
CA ARG A 127 -0.90 13.37 -28.72
C ARG A 127 -0.21 12.00 -28.73
N LEU A 128 -0.90 10.94 -28.34
CA LEU A 128 -0.38 9.59 -28.28
C LEU A 128 -0.86 8.80 -29.50
N ASP A 129 -0.01 7.89 -29.98
CA ASP A 129 -0.44 6.82 -30.87
C ASP A 129 -1.17 5.71 -30.09
N LEU A 130 -1.72 4.74 -30.80
CA LEU A 130 -2.46 3.64 -30.20
C LEU A 130 -1.60 2.82 -29.23
N ASP A 131 -0.31 2.65 -29.54
CA ASP A 131 0.64 1.93 -28.68
C ASP A 131 0.91 2.68 -27.37
N GLY A 132 1.05 4.01 -27.42
CA GLY A 132 1.19 4.87 -26.26
C GLY A 132 -0.05 4.85 -25.36
N ILE A 133 -1.24 4.92 -25.96
CA ILE A 133 -2.52 4.79 -25.23
C ILE A 133 -2.61 3.42 -24.56
N ALA A 134 -2.31 2.34 -25.30
CA ALA A 134 -2.35 0.98 -24.77
C ALA A 134 -1.32 0.76 -23.64
N ALA A 135 -0.13 1.35 -23.75
CA ALA A 135 0.89 1.28 -22.70
C ALA A 135 0.42 1.96 -21.41
N ARG A 136 -0.19 3.15 -21.52
CA ARG A 136 -0.72 3.86 -20.35
C ARG A 136 -1.90 3.13 -19.73
N ALA A 137 -2.80 2.58 -20.54
CA ALA A 137 -3.93 1.76 -20.09
C ALA A 137 -3.49 0.51 -19.30
N ARG A 138 -2.46 -0.21 -19.80
CA ARG A 138 -1.87 -1.36 -19.09
C ARG A 138 -1.30 -0.96 -17.73
N GLU A 139 -0.58 0.16 -17.67
CA GLU A 139 -0.01 0.63 -16.42
C GLU A 139 -1.08 1.03 -15.41
N TYR A 140 -2.11 1.79 -15.82
CA TYR A 140 -3.21 2.16 -14.93
C TYR A 140 -4.01 0.95 -14.46
N ARG A 141 -4.25 -0.03 -15.33
CA ARG A 141 -4.88 -1.30 -14.92
C ARG A 141 -4.06 -2.04 -13.88
N ARG A 142 -2.73 -2.08 -14.03
CA ARG A 142 -1.80 -2.68 -13.06
C ARG A 142 -1.82 -1.94 -11.72
N GLN A 143 -2.01 -0.62 -11.75
CA GLN A 143 -2.09 0.22 -10.54
C GLN A 143 -3.45 0.11 -9.83
N GLY A 144 -4.50 -0.34 -10.52
CA GLY A 144 -5.81 -0.64 -9.94
C GLY A 144 -7.00 0.04 -10.61
N ALA A 145 -6.82 0.69 -11.77
CA ALA A 145 -7.93 1.31 -12.50
C ALA A 145 -8.97 0.28 -12.96
N ASP A 146 -10.25 0.65 -12.85
CA ASP A 146 -11.38 -0.14 -13.37
C ASP A 146 -11.82 0.36 -14.74
N VAL A 147 -11.71 1.67 -14.98
CA VAL A 147 -12.06 2.33 -16.23
C VAL A 147 -10.86 3.16 -16.70
N ILE A 148 -10.55 3.06 -18.00
CA ILE A 148 -9.57 3.91 -18.66
C ILE A 148 -10.31 5.08 -19.27
N ASP A 149 -10.03 6.28 -18.78
CA ASP A 149 -10.62 7.51 -19.28
C ASP A 149 -9.70 8.16 -20.33
N ILE A 150 -10.25 8.45 -21.51
CA ILE A 150 -9.53 9.05 -22.62
C ILE A 150 -9.74 10.56 -22.56
N GLY A 151 -8.75 11.28 -22.03
CA GLY A 151 -8.76 12.74 -21.93
C GLY A 151 -8.43 13.39 -23.28
N CYS A 152 -9.42 13.98 -23.91
CA CYS A 152 -9.25 14.78 -25.13
C CYS A 152 -8.69 16.17 -24.82
N LEU A 153 -8.20 16.85 -25.85
CA LEU A 153 -7.63 18.19 -25.73
C LEU A 153 -8.60 19.25 -26.27
N PRO A 154 -8.75 20.40 -25.58
CA PRO A 154 -9.42 21.55 -26.17
C PRO A 154 -8.76 21.94 -27.50
N GLU A 155 -9.59 22.32 -28.47
CA GLU A 155 -9.17 22.82 -29.80
C GLU A 155 -8.29 21.87 -30.63
N THR A 156 -8.08 20.63 -30.18
CA THR A 156 -7.24 19.64 -30.88
C THR A 156 -8.11 18.47 -31.31
N ALA A 157 -8.22 18.23 -32.61
CA ALA A 157 -9.02 17.12 -33.11
C ALA A 157 -8.36 15.77 -32.77
N PHE A 158 -9.15 14.85 -32.22
CA PHE A 158 -8.73 13.46 -32.04
C PHE A 158 -9.17 12.63 -33.26
N ALA A 159 -8.28 12.51 -34.24
CA ALA A 159 -8.58 11.84 -35.51
C ALA A 159 -8.83 10.32 -35.35
N HIS A 160 -8.02 9.66 -34.52
CA HIS A 160 -8.05 8.22 -34.25
C HIS A 160 -8.79 7.87 -32.96
N LEU A 161 -9.78 8.66 -32.55
CA LEU A 161 -10.55 8.43 -31.32
C LEU A 161 -11.30 7.09 -31.34
N GLU A 162 -12.02 6.80 -32.43
CA GLU A 162 -12.77 5.57 -32.59
C GLU A 162 -11.86 4.35 -32.58
N ASP A 163 -10.70 4.45 -33.24
CA ASP A 163 -9.67 3.40 -33.24
C ASP A 163 -9.12 3.17 -31.82
N ALA A 164 -8.88 4.25 -31.06
CA ALA A 164 -8.42 4.15 -29.66
C ALA A 164 -9.47 3.49 -28.76
N VAL A 165 -10.74 3.87 -28.88
CA VAL A 165 -11.84 3.24 -28.13
C VAL A 165 -11.96 1.77 -28.51
N ALA A 166 -12.05 1.44 -29.80
CA ALA A 166 -12.18 0.06 -30.27
C ALA A 166 -11.02 -0.82 -29.78
N MET A 167 -9.78 -0.34 -29.91
CA MET A 167 -8.57 -1.04 -29.47
C MET A 167 -8.57 -1.32 -27.97
N LEU A 168 -8.98 -0.37 -27.13
CA LEU A 168 -9.09 -0.58 -25.68
C LEU A 168 -10.22 -1.56 -25.32
N LYS A 169 -11.37 -1.48 -26.01
CA LYS A 169 -12.49 -2.41 -25.81
C LYS A 169 -12.14 -3.84 -26.21
N GLU A 170 -11.43 -4.03 -27.33
CA GLU A 170 -10.91 -5.33 -27.77
C GLU A 170 -9.93 -5.96 -26.77
N GLN A 171 -9.17 -5.13 -26.05
CA GLN A 171 -8.28 -5.56 -24.97
C GLN A 171 -9.02 -5.82 -23.64
N GLY A 172 -10.35 -5.66 -23.61
CA GLY A 172 -11.19 -5.96 -22.45
C GLY A 172 -11.26 -4.84 -21.41
N TYR A 173 -10.83 -3.62 -21.74
CA TYR A 173 -10.99 -2.47 -20.86
C TYR A 173 -12.43 -1.94 -20.87
N ARG A 174 -12.83 -1.33 -19.75
CA ARG A 174 -13.92 -0.36 -19.74
C ARG A 174 -13.35 1.01 -20.07
N VAL A 175 -14.05 1.75 -20.92
CA VAL A 175 -13.55 2.97 -21.54
C VAL A 175 -14.51 4.11 -21.26
N SER A 176 -13.94 5.25 -20.86
CA SER A 176 -14.63 6.54 -20.74
C SER A 176 -13.99 7.52 -21.72
N VAL A 177 -14.77 8.46 -22.24
CA VAL A 177 -14.30 9.54 -23.12
C VAL A 177 -14.60 10.88 -22.46
N ASP A 178 -13.56 11.68 -22.23
CA ASP A 178 -13.66 13.05 -21.74
C ASP A 178 -13.30 14.04 -22.84
N SER A 179 -14.26 14.87 -23.24
CA SER A 179 -14.05 15.92 -24.23
C SER A 179 -14.99 17.10 -24.00
N MET A 180 -14.45 18.29 -24.27
CA MET A 180 -15.21 19.54 -24.36
C MET A 180 -16.01 19.66 -25.67
N ARG A 181 -15.82 18.74 -26.62
CA ARG A 181 -16.49 18.76 -27.93
C ARG A 181 -17.59 17.71 -28.00
N GLU A 182 -18.83 18.16 -28.14
CA GLU A 182 -20.01 17.30 -28.25
C GLU A 182 -19.87 16.23 -29.35
N GLU A 183 -19.27 16.60 -30.49
CA GLU A 183 -18.99 15.67 -31.61
C GLU A 183 -18.08 14.51 -31.20
N GLU A 184 -17.07 14.76 -30.36
CA GLU A 184 -16.13 13.74 -29.89
C GLU A 184 -16.80 12.81 -28.87
N LEU A 185 -17.66 13.35 -27.99
CA LEU A 185 -18.47 12.54 -27.08
C LEU A 185 -19.40 11.59 -27.84
N VAL A 186 -20.09 12.09 -28.88
CA VAL A 186 -20.95 11.26 -29.74
C VAL A 186 -20.14 10.20 -30.49
N ARG A 187 -18.99 10.57 -31.08
CA ARG A 187 -18.10 9.63 -31.80
C ARG A 187 -17.59 8.53 -30.87
N GLY A 188 -17.06 8.90 -29.69
CA GLY A 188 -16.56 7.96 -28.69
C GLY A 188 -17.64 7.02 -28.18
N GLY A 189 -18.83 7.55 -27.87
CA GLY A 189 -19.96 6.74 -27.43
C GLY A 189 -20.45 5.76 -28.52
N ARG A 190 -20.49 6.18 -29.79
CA ARG A 190 -20.83 5.29 -30.92
C ARG A 190 -19.74 4.26 -31.22
N ALA A 191 -18.48 4.56 -30.92
CA ALA A 191 -17.37 3.61 -31.01
C ALA A 191 -17.39 2.54 -29.90
N GLY A 192 -18.26 2.68 -28.89
CA GLY A 192 -18.48 1.68 -27.85
C GLY A 192 -17.85 2.03 -26.49
N ALA A 193 -17.56 3.30 -26.23
CA ALA A 193 -17.20 3.77 -24.89
C ALA A 193 -18.34 3.46 -23.90
N ASP A 194 -17.99 2.97 -22.72
CA ASP A 194 -18.96 2.64 -21.66
C ASP A 194 -19.47 3.91 -20.99
N TYR A 195 -18.64 4.95 -20.94
CA TYR A 195 -18.94 6.24 -20.31
C TYR A 195 -18.59 7.42 -21.21
N VAL A 196 -19.28 8.53 -20.98
CA VAL A 196 -18.92 9.85 -21.52
C VAL A 196 -18.97 10.88 -20.40
N MET A 197 -17.96 11.75 -20.35
CA MET A 197 -17.80 12.69 -19.26
C MET A 197 -18.55 14.01 -19.52
N SER A 198 -18.87 14.70 -18.44
CA SER A 198 -19.20 16.13 -18.44
C SER A 198 -20.44 16.55 -19.24
N LEU A 199 -21.50 15.74 -19.27
CA LEU A 199 -22.80 16.17 -19.81
C LEU A 199 -23.49 17.10 -18.81
N ASN A 200 -24.15 18.14 -19.30
CA ASN A 200 -24.94 19.05 -18.48
C ASN A 200 -26.38 19.11 -19.01
N ALA A 201 -27.21 19.93 -18.38
CA ALA A 201 -28.63 20.05 -18.72
C ALA A 201 -28.91 20.45 -20.19
N ASP A 202 -27.96 21.08 -20.89
CA ASP A 202 -28.10 21.48 -22.29
C ASP A 202 -27.62 20.40 -23.27
N THR A 203 -26.70 19.53 -22.84
CA THR A 203 -26.10 18.49 -23.68
C THR A 203 -26.68 17.09 -23.44
N LEU A 204 -27.73 16.97 -22.63
CA LEU A 204 -28.40 15.68 -22.35
C LEU A 204 -28.91 14.96 -23.60
N TRP A 205 -29.15 15.67 -24.71
CA TRP A 205 -29.54 15.05 -25.98
C TRP A 205 -28.51 14.03 -26.49
N ILE A 206 -27.22 14.19 -26.14
CA ILE A 206 -26.16 13.24 -26.49
C ILE A 206 -26.46 11.86 -25.91
N ALA A 207 -27.02 11.78 -24.70
CA ALA A 207 -27.36 10.51 -24.06
C ALA A 207 -28.48 9.73 -24.77
N ASP A 208 -29.23 10.38 -25.66
CA ASP A 208 -30.23 9.77 -26.52
C ASP A 208 -29.60 9.19 -27.82
N GLU A 209 -28.37 9.60 -28.17
CA GLU A 209 -27.63 9.21 -29.38
C GLU A 209 -26.63 8.05 -29.17
N ILE A 210 -26.31 7.73 -27.91
CA ILE A 210 -25.28 6.75 -27.54
C ILE A 210 -25.76 5.80 -26.44
N ALA A 211 -25.15 4.62 -26.35
CA ALA A 211 -25.45 3.65 -25.29
C ALA A 211 -24.72 3.96 -23.97
N SER A 212 -23.66 4.78 -24.02
CA SER A 212 -22.79 5.12 -22.89
C SER A 212 -23.52 5.73 -21.70
N THR A 213 -23.03 5.47 -20.50
CA THR A 213 -23.51 6.07 -19.26
C THR A 213 -22.86 7.44 -19.07
N PRO A 214 -23.61 8.54 -19.02
CA PRO A 214 -23.01 9.86 -18.86
C PRO A 214 -22.67 10.18 -17.41
N ILE A 215 -21.60 10.97 -17.24
CA ILE A 215 -21.30 11.69 -16.01
C ILE A 215 -21.91 13.09 -16.16
N LEU A 216 -22.78 13.45 -15.22
CA LEU A 216 -23.51 14.71 -15.21
C LEU A 216 -22.79 15.74 -14.36
N VAL A 217 -22.54 16.91 -14.93
CA VAL A 217 -21.88 18.04 -14.28
C VAL A 217 -22.80 19.26 -14.32
N PRO A 218 -22.63 20.24 -13.41
CA PRO A 218 -23.31 21.52 -13.55
C PRO A 218 -22.79 22.28 -14.78
N ARG A 219 -23.57 23.24 -15.30
CA ARG A 219 -23.13 24.15 -16.38
C ARG A 219 -21.91 24.96 -15.98
N GLU A 220 -21.89 25.41 -14.73
CA GLU A 220 -20.77 26.08 -14.08
C GLU A 220 -20.58 25.45 -12.69
N PRO A 221 -19.36 25.37 -12.14
CA PRO A 221 -19.09 24.63 -10.90
C PRO A 221 -20.00 24.97 -9.70
N THR A 222 -20.51 26.20 -9.63
CA THR A 222 -21.38 26.67 -8.54
C THR A 222 -22.89 26.61 -8.87
N ASP A 223 -23.28 26.30 -10.11
CA ASP A 223 -24.67 26.20 -10.55
C ASP A 223 -25.28 24.84 -10.19
N VAL A 224 -25.54 24.64 -8.89
CA VAL A 224 -26.16 23.44 -8.34
C VAL A 224 -27.52 23.13 -8.98
N ALA A 225 -28.30 24.17 -9.32
CA ALA A 225 -29.62 23.99 -9.91
C ALA A 225 -29.56 23.41 -11.33
N SER A 226 -28.49 23.68 -12.09
CA SER A 226 -28.27 23.03 -13.39
C SER A 226 -27.98 21.54 -13.27
N LEU A 227 -27.20 21.12 -12.26
CA LEU A 227 -26.93 19.71 -12.00
C LEU A 227 -28.21 18.99 -11.58
N ASP A 228 -28.99 19.56 -10.66
CA ASP A 228 -30.28 19.00 -10.23
C ASP A 228 -31.23 18.80 -11.44
N ARG A 229 -31.29 19.78 -12.37
CA ARG A 229 -32.06 19.63 -13.63
C ARG A 229 -31.54 18.49 -14.51
N ALA A 230 -30.22 18.29 -14.59
CA ALA A 230 -29.62 17.22 -15.37
C ALA A 230 -29.96 15.84 -14.77
N ILE A 231 -29.82 15.70 -13.45
CA ILE A 231 -30.17 14.51 -12.66
C ILE A 231 -31.64 14.14 -12.88
N ASP A 232 -32.56 15.10 -12.72
CA ASP A 232 -33.98 14.85 -12.93
C ASP A 232 -34.28 14.47 -14.39
N GLY A 233 -33.58 15.09 -15.34
CA GLY A 233 -33.69 14.81 -16.76
C GLY A 233 -33.33 13.36 -17.11
N MET A 234 -32.26 12.82 -16.54
CA MET A 234 -31.84 11.43 -16.76
C MET A 234 -32.67 10.43 -15.96
N SER A 235 -33.04 10.79 -14.73
CA SER A 235 -33.92 9.98 -13.89
C SER A 235 -35.29 9.74 -14.53
N ARG A 236 -35.90 10.79 -15.12
CA ARG A 236 -37.17 10.66 -15.87
C ARG A 236 -37.07 9.78 -17.10
N ARG A 237 -35.89 9.69 -17.72
CA ARG A 237 -35.62 8.79 -18.85
C ARG A 237 -35.36 7.34 -18.42
N GLY A 238 -35.19 7.08 -17.12
CA GLY A 238 -34.79 5.76 -16.62
C GLY A 238 -33.41 5.32 -17.12
N ARG A 239 -32.53 6.29 -17.44
CA ARG A 239 -31.18 6.04 -17.94
C ARG A 239 -30.19 6.13 -16.80
N ALA A 240 -29.20 5.24 -16.76
CA ALA A 240 -28.13 5.30 -15.77
C ALA A 240 -27.26 6.55 -15.98
N PHE A 241 -26.71 7.08 -14.90
CA PHE A 241 -25.76 8.20 -14.91
C PHE A 241 -24.97 8.24 -13.59
N LEU A 242 -23.90 9.02 -13.55
CA LEU A 242 -23.26 9.48 -12.32
C LEU A 242 -23.39 10.99 -12.22
N ALA A 243 -23.45 11.55 -11.01
CA ALA A 243 -23.45 12.99 -10.80
C ALA A 243 -22.12 13.45 -10.20
N ASP A 244 -21.55 14.53 -10.72
CA ASP A 244 -20.35 15.17 -10.21
C ASP A 244 -20.58 16.68 -9.99
N PRO A 245 -20.65 17.15 -8.72
CA PRO A 245 -20.76 18.57 -8.39
C PRO A 245 -19.42 19.34 -8.48
N ILE A 246 -18.37 18.69 -9.01
CA ILE A 246 -17.01 19.18 -9.25
C ILE A 246 -16.26 19.49 -7.94
N LEU A 247 -15.12 18.84 -7.75
CA LEU A 247 -14.20 19.14 -6.65
C LEU A 247 -13.26 20.28 -7.06
N ASP A 248 -13.27 21.37 -6.30
CA ASP A 248 -12.44 22.54 -6.57
C ASP A 248 -11.02 22.39 -5.99
N PRO A 249 -9.98 23.00 -6.59
CA PRO A 249 -8.62 22.96 -6.07
C PRO A 249 -8.48 23.69 -4.73
N ILE A 250 -7.44 23.35 -3.96
CA ILE A 250 -7.03 24.08 -2.76
C ILE A 250 -6.12 25.26 -3.15
N PRO A 251 -6.26 26.47 -2.55
CA PRO A 251 -7.28 26.94 -1.61
C PRO A 251 -8.53 27.55 -2.30
N PHE A 252 -8.72 27.33 -3.60
CA PHE A 252 -9.73 28.01 -4.42
C PHE A 252 -11.09 27.29 -4.43
N GLY A 253 -11.66 27.04 -3.24
CA GLY A 253 -13.04 26.55 -3.11
C GLY A 253 -13.20 25.10 -2.67
N LEU A 254 -12.11 24.35 -2.41
CA LEU A 254 -12.18 22.96 -1.95
C LEU A 254 -13.23 22.73 -0.84
N ALA A 255 -13.21 23.53 0.23
CA ALA A 255 -14.17 23.39 1.33
C ALA A 255 -15.63 23.60 0.89
N ALA A 256 -15.88 24.57 0.01
CA ALA A 256 -17.21 24.81 -0.54
C ALA A 256 -17.64 23.65 -1.46
N SER A 257 -16.73 23.09 -2.26
CA SER A 257 -17.02 21.93 -3.10
C SER A 257 -17.35 20.68 -2.30
N ILE A 258 -16.65 20.40 -1.19
CA ILE A 258 -16.98 19.31 -0.27
C ILE A 258 -18.38 19.50 0.30
N ALA A 259 -18.76 20.72 0.68
CA ALA A 259 -20.11 21.01 1.13
C ALA A 259 -21.15 20.74 0.02
N ARG A 260 -20.83 21.02 -1.26
CA ARG A 260 -21.70 20.66 -2.40
C ARG A 260 -21.89 19.15 -2.51
N TYR A 261 -20.84 18.34 -2.34
CA TYR A 261 -20.96 16.87 -2.31
C TYR A 261 -21.85 16.37 -1.17
N VAL A 262 -21.68 16.92 0.05
CA VAL A 262 -22.52 16.59 1.20
C VAL A 262 -23.98 16.91 0.90
N SER A 263 -24.27 18.14 0.47
CA SER A 263 -25.63 18.56 0.15
C SER A 263 -26.24 17.76 -1.01
N LEU A 264 -25.44 17.35 -2.02
CA LEU A 264 -25.92 16.49 -3.10
C LEU A 264 -26.35 15.12 -2.57
N ARG A 265 -25.53 14.48 -1.71
CA ARG A 265 -25.86 13.19 -1.10
C ARG A 265 -27.09 13.26 -0.19
N GLU A 266 -27.29 14.37 0.52
CA GLU A 266 -28.50 14.60 1.33
C GLU A 266 -29.77 14.73 0.48
N ARG A 267 -29.70 15.45 -0.65
CA ARG A 267 -30.84 15.61 -1.57
C ARG A 267 -31.14 14.34 -2.38
N TYR A 268 -30.10 13.62 -2.79
CA TYR A 268 -30.18 12.45 -3.65
C TYR A 268 -29.48 11.25 -3.01
N ALA A 269 -30.18 10.60 -2.07
CA ALA A 269 -29.64 9.52 -1.25
C ALA A 269 -29.05 8.36 -2.06
N ASP A 270 -29.65 8.03 -3.21
CA ASP A 270 -29.34 6.83 -4.01
C ASP A 270 -28.65 7.14 -5.35
N VAL A 271 -28.44 8.42 -5.69
CA VAL A 271 -27.77 8.78 -6.95
C VAL A 271 -26.29 8.37 -6.88
N PRO A 272 -25.75 7.67 -7.90
CA PRO A 272 -24.32 7.42 -8.01
C PRO A 272 -23.54 8.73 -8.16
N ILE A 273 -22.51 8.93 -7.34
CA ILE A 273 -21.69 10.14 -7.35
C ILE A 273 -20.30 9.80 -7.91
N MET A 274 -19.78 10.67 -8.78
CA MET A 274 -18.38 10.69 -9.16
C MET A 274 -17.65 11.84 -8.45
N MET A 275 -16.38 11.65 -8.11
CA MET A 275 -15.51 12.70 -7.56
C MET A 275 -14.17 12.76 -8.29
N GLY A 276 -13.85 13.89 -8.92
CA GLY A 276 -12.53 14.15 -9.51
C GLY A 276 -11.50 14.61 -8.48
N VAL A 277 -10.53 13.77 -8.12
CA VAL A 277 -9.52 14.08 -7.08
C VAL A 277 -8.23 14.71 -7.64
N GLY A 278 -8.07 14.72 -8.97
CA GLY A 278 -6.91 15.29 -9.66
C GLY A 278 -6.65 16.76 -9.30
N ASN A 279 -7.71 17.57 -9.15
CA ASN A 279 -7.60 18.99 -8.80
C ASN A 279 -6.92 19.26 -7.45
N VAL A 280 -6.86 18.27 -6.56
CA VAL A 280 -6.20 18.41 -5.26
C VAL A 280 -4.85 17.72 -5.28
N THR A 281 -4.77 16.50 -5.83
CA THR A 281 -3.54 15.70 -5.85
C THR A 281 -2.48 16.22 -6.82
N GLU A 282 -2.86 16.73 -7.99
CA GLU A 282 -1.92 17.27 -8.99
C GLU A 282 -1.49 18.71 -8.70
N LEU A 283 -2.34 19.49 -8.02
CA LEU A 283 -2.15 20.94 -7.82
C LEU A 283 -1.68 21.31 -6.41
N THR A 284 -1.29 20.33 -5.60
CA THR A 284 -0.77 20.54 -4.25
C THR A 284 0.56 19.83 -4.09
N GLU A 285 1.63 20.55 -3.79
CA GLU A 285 2.93 19.95 -3.46
C GLU A 285 2.93 19.42 -2.02
N ALA A 286 2.37 18.23 -1.81
CA ALA A 286 2.40 17.48 -0.55
C ALA A 286 2.30 15.97 -0.84
N ASP A 287 2.56 15.11 0.15
CA ASP A 287 2.47 13.67 -0.09
C ASP A 287 1.06 13.26 -0.53
N THR A 288 0.94 12.85 -1.80
CA THR A 288 -0.33 12.50 -2.45
C THR A 288 -1.02 11.34 -1.76
N SER A 289 -0.28 10.42 -1.14
CA SER A 289 -0.84 9.31 -0.37
C SER A 289 -1.68 9.79 0.83
N GLY A 290 -1.24 10.87 1.49
CA GLY A 290 -1.97 11.50 2.60
C GLY A 290 -3.20 12.26 2.12
N ILE A 291 -3.09 12.97 0.99
CA ILE A 291 -4.21 13.65 0.34
C ILE A 291 -5.28 12.62 -0.06
N ASN A 292 -4.88 11.55 -0.75
CA ASN A 292 -5.75 10.45 -1.16
C ASN A 292 -6.40 9.77 0.05
N ALA A 293 -5.67 9.55 1.15
CA ALA A 293 -6.26 8.99 2.36
C ALA A 293 -7.44 9.83 2.89
N VAL A 294 -7.32 11.16 2.88
CA VAL A 294 -8.39 12.05 3.35
C VAL A 294 -9.54 12.10 2.35
N LEU A 295 -9.25 12.28 1.05
CA LEU A 295 -10.28 12.36 0.00
C LEU A 295 -11.09 11.06 -0.11
N PHE A 296 -10.44 9.90 -0.08
CA PHE A 296 -11.14 8.61 -0.09
C PHE A 296 -11.87 8.31 1.22
N GLY A 297 -11.43 8.88 2.35
CA GLY A 297 -12.21 8.87 3.59
C GLY A 297 -13.55 9.58 3.42
N MET A 298 -13.53 10.81 2.89
CA MET A 298 -14.74 11.56 2.55
C MET A 298 -15.59 10.83 1.49
N ALA A 299 -14.94 10.26 0.46
CA ALA A 299 -15.61 9.49 -0.58
C ALA A 299 -16.35 8.27 -0.01
N ALA A 300 -15.76 7.57 0.97
CA ALA A 300 -16.37 6.43 1.64
C ALA A 300 -17.58 6.84 2.50
N GLU A 301 -17.50 7.97 3.21
CA GLU A 301 -18.62 8.54 3.99
C GLU A 301 -19.78 8.96 3.07
N LEU A 302 -19.45 9.58 1.93
CA LEU A 302 -20.42 10.05 0.94
C LEU A 302 -20.89 8.95 -0.02
N ARG A 303 -20.43 7.71 0.14
CA ARG A 303 -20.74 6.57 -0.75
C ARG A 303 -20.52 6.93 -2.22
N VAL A 304 -19.38 7.55 -2.53
CA VAL A 304 -18.97 7.89 -3.90
C VAL A 304 -18.78 6.59 -4.69
N ALA A 305 -19.44 6.52 -5.84
CA ALA A 305 -19.46 5.34 -6.70
C ALA A 305 -18.21 5.26 -7.58
N ALA A 306 -17.68 6.40 -8.00
CA ALA A 306 -16.48 6.47 -8.84
C ALA A 306 -15.59 7.66 -8.47
N VAL A 307 -14.28 7.50 -8.63
CA VAL A 307 -13.30 8.59 -8.54
C VAL A 307 -12.59 8.71 -9.88
N LEU A 308 -12.51 9.94 -10.40
CA LEU A 308 -11.64 10.29 -11.51
C LEU A 308 -10.29 10.77 -10.95
N THR A 309 -9.21 10.13 -11.39
CA THR A 309 -7.85 10.49 -11.00
C THR A 309 -6.89 10.34 -12.18
N THR A 310 -5.71 10.93 -12.05
CA THR A 310 -4.69 10.91 -13.09
C THR A 310 -3.29 10.89 -12.49
N SER A 311 -2.29 10.59 -13.31
CA SER A 311 -0.87 10.61 -12.95
C SER A 311 -0.07 11.31 -14.06
N VAL A 312 -0.30 12.61 -14.18
CA VAL A 312 0.31 13.48 -15.19
C VAL A 312 1.61 14.07 -14.68
N SER A 313 1.59 14.73 -13.52
CA SER A 313 2.81 15.32 -12.99
C SER A 313 3.77 14.24 -12.51
N LEU A 314 5.06 14.56 -12.55
CA LEU A 314 6.08 13.70 -11.96
C LEU A 314 5.90 13.54 -10.44
N HIS A 315 5.19 14.49 -9.82
CA HIS A 315 4.81 14.47 -8.40
C HIS A 315 3.75 13.39 -8.13
N ALA A 316 2.65 13.36 -8.89
CA ALA A 316 1.53 12.45 -8.70
C ALA A 316 1.67 11.10 -9.45
N ARG A 317 2.90 10.65 -9.72
CA ARG A 317 3.18 9.48 -10.58
C ARG A 317 2.61 8.15 -10.06
N ARG A 318 2.23 8.08 -8.78
CA ARG A 318 1.62 6.92 -8.12
C ARG A 318 0.17 7.15 -7.70
N ALA A 319 -0.44 8.28 -8.06
CA ALA A 319 -1.77 8.66 -7.59
C ALA A 319 -2.87 7.63 -7.92
N VAL A 320 -2.83 6.93 -9.07
CA VAL A 320 -3.78 5.84 -9.37
C VAL A 320 -3.58 4.65 -8.41
N ARG A 321 -2.33 4.29 -8.12
CA ARG A 321 -2.01 3.21 -7.16
C ARG A 321 -2.39 3.57 -5.74
N GLU A 322 -2.10 4.80 -5.32
CA GLU A 322 -2.49 5.33 -4.01
C GLU A 322 -4.02 5.34 -3.87
N ALA A 323 -4.75 5.76 -4.91
CA ALA A 323 -6.21 5.72 -4.95
C ALA A 323 -6.75 4.30 -4.77
N ASP A 324 -6.15 3.29 -5.43
CA ASP A 324 -6.54 1.87 -5.26
C ASP A 324 -6.35 1.38 -3.82
N VAL A 325 -5.24 1.73 -3.18
CA VAL A 325 -5.01 1.38 -1.78
C VAL A 325 -5.99 2.13 -0.88
N ALA A 326 -6.19 3.42 -1.10
CA ALA A 326 -7.05 4.27 -0.28
C ALA A 326 -8.51 3.80 -0.30
N ARG A 327 -9.10 3.51 -1.47
CA ARG A 327 -10.47 2.99 -1.54
C ARG A 327 -10.66 1.67 -0.78
N ARG A 328 -9.68 0.76 -0.83
CA ARG A 328 -9.76 -0.56 -0.17
C ARG A 328 -9.69 -0.42 1.34
N VAL A 329 -8.74 0.40 1.82
CA VAL A 329 -8.59 0.71 3.25
C VAL A 329 -9.86 1.37 3.78
N MET A 330 -10.40 2.36 3.07
CA MET A 330 -11.58 3.10 3.52
C MET A 330 -12.87 2.27 3.41
N HIS A 331 -13.02 1.43 2.39
CA HIS A 331 -14.11 0.48 2.28
C HIS A 331 -14.16 -0.45 3.50
N VAL A 332 -13.04 -1.10 3.83
CA VAL A 332 -12.94 -1.95 5.02
C VAL A 332 -13.22 -1.16 6.30
N ALA A 333 -12.60 0.02 6.47
CA ALA A 333 -12.76 0.83 7.67
C ALA A 333 -14.24 1.12 7.93
N ARG A 334 -14.98 1.47 6.87
CA ARG A 334 -16.42 1.70 6.91
C ARG A 334 -17.21 0.43 7.20
N GLU A 335 -16.98 -0.68 6.48
CA GLU A 335 -17.71 -1.94 6.71
C GLU A 335 -17.50 -2.51 8.12
N MET A 336 -16.28 -2.37 8.67
CA MET A 336 -15.96 -2.83 10.02
C MET A 336 -16.30 -1.81 11.11
N GLN A 337 -16.78 -0.62 10.75
CA GLN A 337 -17.04 0.50 11.67
C GLN A 337 -15.84 0.78 12.60
N THR A 338 -14.66 0.88 11.99
CA THR A 338 -13.40 1.11 12.70
C THR A 338 -12.60 2.21 12.02
N LEU A 339 -11.66 2.82 12.76
CA LEU A 339 -10.76 3.80 12.18
C LEU A 339 -9.79 3.10 11.20
N PRO A 340 -9.36 3.76 10.11
CA PRO A 340 -8.42 3.17 9.16
C PRO A 340 -7.03 2.87 9.76
N LYS A 341 -6.75 3.39 10.96
CA LYS A 341 -5.50 3.18 11.68
C LYS A 341 -5.29 1.71 12.02
N GLY A 342 -4.30 1.11 11.35
CA GLY A 342 -3.89 -0.27 11.63
C GLY A 342 -4.35 -1.29 10.60
N ILE A 343 -5.19 -0.89 9.63
CA ILE A 343 -5.66 -1.73 8.52
C ILE A 343 -4.53 -2.02 7.53
N SER A 344 -3.88 -0.97 7.02
CA SER A 344 -2.68 -1.07 6.18
C SER A 344 -1.65 0.00 6.59
N SER A 345 -0.41 -0.15 6.11
CA SER A 345 0.64 0.87 6.15
C SER A 345 1.03 1.34 4.75
N ASP A 346 0.37 0.88 3.70
CA ASP A 346 0.79 1.13 2.31
C ASP A 346 0.68 2.61 1.91
N LEU A 347 -0.16 3.41 2.56
CA LEU A 347 -0.20 4.87 2.35
C LEU A 347 0.82 5.64 3.23
N SER A 348 1.47 4.98 4.18
CA SER A 348 2.47 5.58 5.09
C SER A 348 3.89 5.34 4.57
N ALA A 349 4.24 6.01 3.47
CA ALA A 349 5.50 5.82 2.78
C ALA A 349 6.70 6.44 3.50
N LEU A 350 6.53 7.55 4.23
CA LEU A 350 7.66 8.26 4.84
C LEU A 350 8.08 7.70 6.19
N HIS A 351 7.15 7.21 7.03
CA HIS A 351 7.45 6.79 8.39
C HIS A 351 6.74 5.49 8.78
N ALA A 352 7.33 4.76 9.72
CA ALA A 352 6.74 3.58 10.33
C ALA A 352 5.93 3.97 11.58
N LYS A 353 5.02 3.09 12.01
CA LYS A 353 4.31 3.24 13.30
C LYS A 353 5.25 3.03 14.49
N ARG A 354 6.30 2.23 14.30
CA ARG A 354 7.31 1.85 15.29
C ARG A 354 8.67 1.73 14.59
N PRO A 355 9.37 2.85 14.38
CA PRO A 355 10.64 2.85 13.67
C PRO A 355 11.75 2.10 14.39
N PHE A 356 11.85 2.31 15.70
CA PHE A 356 12.94 1.80 16.54
C PHE A 356 12.38 0.70 17.46
N PRO A 357 12.55 -0.58 17.10
CA PRO A 357 12.15 -1.70 17.97
C PRO A 357 12.98 -1.86 19.24
N TYR A 358 14.24 -1.43 19.17
CA TYR A 358 15.23 -1.58 20.22
C TYR A 358 15.75 -0.21 20.60
N ASP A 359 15.99 0.00 21.89
CA ASP A 359 16.72 1.17 22.38
C ASP A 359 18.24 0.93 22.36
N ALA A 360 19.03 1.97 22.64
CA ALA A 360 20.48 1.89 22.63
C ALA A 360 21.05 0.90 23.67
N GLU A 361 20.41 0.72 24.82
CA GLU A 361 20.87 -0.19 25.88
C GLU A 361 20.68 -1.65 25.44
N GLU A 362 19.51 -1.97 24.88
CA GLU A 362 19.22 -3.27 24.30
C GLU A 362 20.18 -3.63 23.17
N ILE A 363 20.47 -2.67 22.27
CA ILE A 363 21.45 -2.88 21.20
C ILE A 363 22.85 -3.09 21.78
N GLY A 364 23.24 -2.33 22.81
CA GLY A 364 24.53 -2.51 23.50
C GLY A 364 24.67 -3.91 24.11
N ALA A 365 23.61 -4.45 24.72
CA ALA A 365 23.59 -5.81 25.25
C ALA A 365 23.72 -6.86 24.14
N LEU A 366 23.04 -6.67 23.00
CA LEU A 366 23.19 -7.53 21.82
C LEU A 366 24.62 -7.49 21.28
N ALA A 367 25.20 -6.30 21.13
CA ALA A 367 26.56 -6.12 20.66
C ALA A 367 27.57 -6.83 21.56
N ALA A 368 27.41 -6.73 22.88
CA ALA A 368 28.26 -7.40 23.86
C ALA A 368 28.18 -8.94 23.81
N ALA A 369 27.16 -9.53 23.16
CA ALA A 369 27.03 -10.98 22.96
C ALA A 369 27.67 -11.48 21.65
N VAL A 370 27.99 -10.60 20.70
CA VAL A 370 28.56 -10.96 19.39
C VAL A 370 30.04 -11.34 19.52
N ARG A 371 30.44 -12.44 18.84
CA ARG A 371 31.81 -12.97 18.87
C ARG A 371 32.42 -13.18 17.47
N ASP A 372 31.63 -13.00 16.43
CA ASP A 372 32.04 -13.14 15.03
C ASP A 372 32.38 -11.77 14.38
N PRO A 373 33.15 -11.75 13.29
CA PRO A 373 33.56 -10.50 12.64
C PRO A 373 32.46 -9.86 11.78
N ASN A 374 31.29 -10.48 11.63
CA ASN A 374 30.27 -9.96 10.70
C ASN A 374 29.65 -8.69 11.27
N PHE A 375 29.61 -7.64 10.44
CA PHE A 375 28.98 -6.38 10.80
C PHE A 375 27.47 -6.53 10.90
N ARG A 376 26.93 -5.98 11.99
CA ARG A 376 25.51 -5.79 12.22
C ARG A 376 25.23 -4.32 12.34
N VAL A 377 24.20 -3.87 11.64
CA VAL A 377 23.69 -2.50 11.65
C VAL A 377 22.31 -2.53 12.29
N GLN A 378 22.10 -1.66 13.27
CA GLN A 378 20.79 -1.42 13.87
C GLN A 378 20.56 0.08 14.04
N VAL A 379 19.31 0.47 14.20
CA VAL A 379 18.93 1.87 14.37
C VAL A 379 18.08 2.00 15.63
N SER A 380 18.42 2.97 16.48
CA SER A 380 17.61 3.39 17.62
C SER A 380 17.34 4.90 17.55
N ALA A 381 16.69 5.47 18.58
CA ALA A 381 16.49 6.91 18.66
C ALA A 381 17.82 7.70 18.70
N GLU A 382 18.87 7.09 19.25
CA GLU A 382 20.19 7.68 19.45
C GLU A 382 21.07 7.71 18.19
N GLY A 383 20.74 6.90 17.16
CA GLY A 383 21.44 6.91 15.89
C GLY A 383 21.59 5.52 15.27
N ILE A 384 22.63 5.39 14.44
CA ILE A 384 23.00 4.17 13.73
C ILE A 384 24.07 3.44 14.55
N HIS A 385 23.78 2.19 14.89
CA HIS A 385 24.65 1.30 15.65
C HIS A 385 25.30 0.32 14.69
N VAL A 386 26.64 0.26 14.70
CA VAL A 386 27.41 -0.76 13.97
C VAL A 386 28.25 -1.54 14.95
N TYR A 387 28.13 -2.86 14.92
CA TYR A 387 28.87 -3.71 15.84
C TYR A 387 29.24 -5.07 15.26
N ASN A 388 30.33 -5.61 15.78
CA ASN A 388 30.79 -6.98 15.58
C ASN A 388 31.64 -7.39 16.81
N ARG A 389 32.47 -8.43 16.70
CA ARG A 389 33.38 -8.82 17.79
C ARG A 389 34.45 -7.77 18.15
N ASP A 390 34.78 -6.87 17.22
CA ASP A 390 35.91 -5.94 17.31
C ASP A 390 35.49 -4.58 17.91
N GLY A 391 34.18 -4.29 17.98
CA GLY A 391 33.67 -3.07 18.60
C GLY A 391 32.17 -2.84 18.40
N HIS A 392 31.65 -1.81 19.09
CA HIS A 392 30.31 -1.25 18.92
C HIS A 392 30.43 0.28 18.83
N HIS A 393 30.02 0.83 17.69
CA HIS A 393 30.14 2.24 17.33
C HIS A 393 28.76 2.81 17.04
N VAL A 394 28.51 4.03 17.50
CA VAL A 394 27.23 4.73 17.32
C VAL A 394 27.49 6.11 16.76
N ALA A 395 26.77 6.45 15.69
CA ALA A 395 26.81 7.78 15.10
C ALA A 395 25.49 8.11 14.40
N VAL A 396 25.22 9.40 14.21
CA VAL A 396 24.11 9.87 13.36
C VAL A 396 24.53 10.03 11.89
N ASP A 397 25.81 10.37 11.66
CA ASP A 397 26.41 10.43 10.33
C ASP A 397 27.10 9.08 10.02
N PRO A 398 26.66 8.35 8.98
CA PRO A 398 27.31 7.14 8.50
C PRO A 398 28.82 7.27 8.30
N PHE A 399 29.30 8.43 7.83
CA PHE A 399 30.71 8.63 7.53
C PHE A 399 31.59 8.59 8.79
N ALA A 400 31.04 9.02 9.93
CA ALA A 400 31.75 9.00 11.21
C ALA A 400 32.04 7.57 11.72
N LEU A 401 31.36 6.55 11.19
CA LEU A 401 31.56 5.15 11.60
C LEU A 401 32.78 4.52 10.92
N TYR A 402 33.06 4.85 9.66
CA TYR A 402 34.08 4.18 8.84
C TYR A 402 35.49 4.11 9.44
N PRO A 403 36.03 5.15 10.10
CA PRO A 403 37.36 5.09 10.70
C PRO A 403 37.53 3.93 11.69
N ASP A 404 36.44 3.51 12.33
CA ASP A 404 36.45 2.43 13.32
C ASP A 404 36.19 1.03 12.73
N LEU A 405 35.63 0.94 11.51
CA LEU A 405 35.21 -0.34 10.91
C LEU A 405 36.35 -1.14 10.27
N LYS A 406 37.52 -0.52 10.02
CA LYS A 406 38.71 -1.18 9.44
C LYS A 406 38.46 -1.93 8.12
N VAL A 407 37.62 -1.36 7.25
CA VAL A 407 37.21 -1.96 5.96
C VAL A 407 38.01 -1.44 4.76
N GLU A 408 39.05 -0.65 4.98
CA GLU A 408 39.85 0.01 3.93
C GLU A 408 40.54 -0.95 2.96
N ASN A 409 40.85 -2.18 3.42
CA ASN A 409 41.47 -3.22 2.62
C ASN A 409 40.47 -4.28 2.11
N ASP A 410 39.16 -4.05 2.32
CA ASP A 410 38.10 -4.96 1.92
C ASP A 410 36.98 -4.19 1.19
N GLY A 411 37.22 -3.90 -0.09
CA GLY A 411 36.29 -3.13 -0.92
C GLY A 411 34.90 -3.75 -0.99
N GLY A 412 34.78 -5.08 -0.97
CA GLY A 412 33.49 -5.78 -0.99
C GLY A 412 32.65 -5.46 0.26
N HIS A 413 33.24 -5.61 1.44
CA HIS A 413 32.56 -5.26 2.70
C HIS A 413 32.34 -3.75 2.84
N ALA A 414 33.27 -2.91 2.36
CA ALA A 414 33.09 -1.46 2.37
C ALA A 414 31.88 -1.01 1.53
N PHE A 415 31.72 -1.54 0.31
CA PHE A 415 30.54 -1.24 -0.54
C PHE A 415 29.25 -1.75 0.09
N TYR A 416 29.26 -2.97 0.63
CA TYR A 416 28.11 -3.54 1.33
C TYR A 416 27.67 -2.65 2.50
N LEU A 417 28.61 -2.26 3.37
CA LEU A 417 28.35 -1.38 4.49
C LEU A 417 27.85 -0.01 4.04
N GLY A 418 28.39 0.56 2.96
CA GLY A 418 27.89 1.82 2.41
C GLY A 418 26.41 1.77 2.04
N VAL A 419 25.95 0.67 1.43
CA VAL A 419 24.52 0.49 1.12
C VAL A 419 23.68 0.35 2.39
N GLN A 420 24.14 -0.43 3.37
CA GLN A 420 23.40 -0.64 4.62
C GLN A 420 23.32 0.63 5.46
N LEU A 421 24.42 1.36 5.60
CA LEU A 421 24.48 2.58 6.40
C LEU A 421 23.67 3.72 5.77
N ALA A 422 23.69 3.87 4.44
CA ALA A 422 22.84 4.84 3.76
C ALA A 422 21.34 4.54 3.96
N ARG A 423 20.94 3.27 3.93
CA ARG A 423 19.56 2.87 4.25
C ARG A 423 19.22 3.11 5.73
N ALA A 424 20.14 2.81 6.63
CA ALA A 424 19.98 3.04 8.07
C ALA A 424 19.82 4.53 8.39
N GLU A 425 20.58 5.40 7.72
CA GLU A 425 20.46 6.85 7.83
C GLU A 425 19.09 7.35 7.41
N ILE A 426 18.62 6.98 6.21
CA ILE A 426 17.28 7.34 5.73
C ILE A 426 16.21 6.84 6.71
N ALA A 427 16.35 5.61 7.22
CA ALA A 427 15.42 5.05 8.18
C ALA A 427 15.41 5.81 9.51
N TRP A 428 16.58 6.22 10.01
CA TRP A 428 16.68 7.01 11.22
C TRP A 428 16.04 8.40 11.03
N GLN A 429 16.41 9.11 9.97
CA GLN A 429 15.95 10.48 9.68
C GLN A 429 14.43 10.56 9.51
N LEU A 430 13.85 9.62 8.77
CA LEU A 430 12.42 9.62 8.47
C LEU A 430 11.58 8.85 9.49
N GLY A 431 12.22 8.20 10.48
CA GLY A 431 11.53 7.30 11.39
C GLY A 431 10.88 6.13 10.64
N LYS A 432 11.66 5.41 9.83
CA LYS A 432 11.29 4.13 9.21
C LYS A 432 11.89 2.96 9.94
N ARG A 433 11.33 1.78 9.68
CA ARG A 433 11.94 0.53 10.13
C ARG A 433 13.16 0.25 9.26
N PHE A 434 14.33 0.14 9.88
CA PHE A 434 15.51 -0.40 9.24
C PHE A 434 15.59 -1.90 9.51
N ASP A 435 15.92 -2.64 8.48
CA ASP A 435 16.24 -4.05 8.56
C ASP A 435 17.39 -4.35 7.60
N GLN A 436 18.46 -4.90 8.15
CA GLN A 436 19.67 -5.14 7.39
C GLN A 436 19.40 -6.13 6.26
N ASP A 437 20.02 -5.89 5.11
CA ASP A 437 19.84 -6.65 3.86
C ASP A 437 18.49 -6.46 3.16
N GLN A 438 17.53 -5.77 3.78
CA GLN A 438 16.24 -5.46 3.15
C GLN A 438 16.20 -4.05 2.55
N PRO A 439 15.39 -3.84 1.48
CA PRO A 439 15.02 -2.51 1.06
C PRO A 439 14.15 -1.83 2.12
N LEU A 440 14.16 -0.50 2.15
CA LEU A 440 13.19 0.24 2.95
C LEU A 440 11.79 0.05 2.37
N ASP A 441 10.79 -0.13 3.24
CA ASP A 441 9.39 -0.21 2.84
C ASP A 441 8.85 1.19 2.51
N TRP A 442 8.50 1.43 1.25
CA TRP A 442 7.93 2.68 0.76
C TRP A 442 6.42 2.61 0.58
N GLY A 443 5.75 1.62 1.16
CA GLY A 443 4.32 1.46 0.99
C GLY A 443 3.96 1.13 -0.46
N CYS A 444 2.95 1.82 -1.00
CA CYS A 444 2.52 1.69 -2.39
C CYS A 444 3.26 2.59 -3.39
N GLU A 445 4.27 3.35 -2.95
CA GLU A 445 5.02 4.29 -3.79
C GLU A 445 6.01 3.60 -4.73
N VAL A 446 6.34 2.33 -4.45
CA VAL A 446 7.23 1.50 -5.25
C VAL A 446 6.58 0.15 -5.50
N ASP A 447 6.93 -0.47 -6.62
CA ASP A 447 6.50 -1.83 -6.90
C ASP A 447 7.26 -2.79 -5.98
N ARG A 448 6.52 -3.62 -5.24
CA ARG A 448 7.11 -4.64 -4.37
C ARG A 448 7.39 -5.90 -5.19
N PRO A 449 8.59 -6.49 -5.12
CA PRO A 449 8.82 -7.83 -5.65
C PRO A 449 7.94 -8.83 -4.89
N GLU A 450 7.31 -9.77 -5.58
CA GLU A 450 6.62 -10.89 -4.93
C GLU A 450 7.66 -11.71 -4.15
N GLU A 451 7.50 -11.77 -2.84
CA GLU A 451 8.31 -12.65 -2.00
C GLU A 451 7.67 -14.03 -1.92
N ASP A 452 8.30 -15.01 -2.56
CA ASP A 452 7.97 -16.40 -2.34
C ASP A 452 8.58 -16.87 -0.99
N LEU A 453 7.75 -16.89 0.06
CA LEU A 453 8.13 -17.40 1.38
C LEU A 453 8.29 -18.93 1.42
N THR A 454 7.89 -19.64 0.36
CA THR A 454 8.07 -21.08 0.21
C THR A 454 9.43 -21.44 -0.39
N ALA A 455 10.04 -20.52 -1.16
CA ALA A 455 11.34 -20.69 -1.76
C ALA A 455 12.50 -20.27 -0.82
N TRP A 456 13.61 -21.00 -0.89
CA TRP A 456 14.87 -20.61 -0.26
C TRP A 456 15.62 -19.62 -1.17
N HIS A 457 15.92 -18.42 -0.68
CA HIS A 457 16.75 -17.46 -1.41
C HIS A 457 18.24 -17.74 -1.18
N ALA A 458 19.01 -17.75 -2.27
CA ALA A 458 20.46 -17.84 -2.22
C ALA A 458 21.07 -16.60 -1.52
N PRO A 459 22.28 -16.72 -0.92
CA PRO A 459 22.96 -15.58 -0.31
C PRO A 459 23.09 -14.41 -1.29
N GLY A 460 22.97 -13.18 -0.77
CA GLY A 460 23.03 -11.95 -1.54
C GLY A 460 24.25 -11.89 -2.46
N THR A 461 24.12 -11.16 -3.58
CA THR A 461 25.13 -11.10 -4.65
C THR A 461 26.51 -10.64 -4.18
N THR A 462 26.59 -9.92 -3.05
CA THR A 462 27.83 -9.46 -2.41
C THR A 462 28.55 -10.53 -1.57
N MET A 463 27.90 -11.66 -1.25
CA MET A 463 28.51 -12.76 -0.49
C MET A 463 29.11 -13.85 -1.39
N LYS A 464 29.02 -13.72 -2.71
CA LYS A 464 29.74 -14.61 -3.62
C LYS A 464 31.22 -14.29 -3.54
N LYS A 465 32.00 -15.19 -2.92
CA LYS A 465 33.46 -15.14 -3.07
C LYS A 465 33.78 -15.18 -4.56
N PRO A 466 34.71 -14.33 -5.04
CA PRO A 466 35.10 -14.30 -6.44
C PRO A 466 35.61 -15.64 -6.94
#